data_AF-A0A084G9Z1-F1
#
_entry.id   AF-A0A084G9Z1-F1
#
_cell.length_a   1.000
_cell.length_b   1.000
_cell.length_c   1.000
_cell.angle_alpha   90.00
_cell.angle_beta   90.00
_cell.angle_gamma   90.00
#
_symmetry.space_group_name_H-M   'P 1'
#
loop_
_entity.id
_entity.type
_entity.pdbx_description
1 polymer ?
#
loop_
_entity_poly.entity_id
_entity_poly.type
_entity_poly.pdbx_seq_one_letter_code
_entity_poly.pdbx_strand_id
1 'polypeptide(L)'
;MLATRANARLCSARQIGQIAKSVSMSPAPLLLASRPLLGAHHDFPSQARNFALFSIVKDKVPKKDLASTRHTKPIFPGPVYTDKELLGVEVGHREPETLADSLAWRLVRGARKLVDFSTGVTDKKPLTTAQYNTRILFLESIAAVPGMVAAVHRHLRSLRRGARDQGWIKTLLEEATNERMHLLTWMNLAEPGWLLRLIFIGAQGVFFNICFVARWISPSFFHRFVGYVEEEAIHTYSRLEREIANGQIEGWSDPKFPIPDIAVEYWNIPQDRRTMLWLTRYIRADEAGHRGVNHTLANLDQQTDPNPFEPDENDPNPTIPNAVLRVKGFERSEVIEDLHTPHKGEKDAAAH
;
A
#
# COMPACT_ATOMS: atom_id res chain seq x y z
N MET A 1 -45.33 30.08 -10.06
CA MET A 1 -45.40 31.19 -9.09
C MET A 1 -44.05 31.28 -8.38
N LEU A 2 -43.48 32.49 -8.38
CA LEU A 2 -42.32 33.00 -7.61
C LEU A 2 -40.98 32.25 -7.71
N ALA A 3 -40.20 32.64 -8.72
CA ALA A 3 -38.75 32.52 -8.76
C ALA A 3 -38.10 33.76 -8.11
N THR A 4 -37.23 33.56 -7.13
CA THR A 4 -36.37 34.61 -6.56
C THR A 4 -34.96 34.50 -7.16
N ARG A 5 -34.60 35.50 -7.98
CA ARG A 5 -33.26 35.70 -8.53
C ARG A 5 -32.31 36.24 -7.44
N ALA A 6 -31.20 35.56 -7.18
CA ALA A 6 -30.06 36.13 -6.48
C ALA A 6 -29.06 36.70 -7.49
N ASN A 7 -28.84 38.01 -7.44
CA ASN A 7 -27.80 38.73 -8.17
C ASN A 7 -26.50 38.68 -7.36
N ALA A 8 -25.44 38.07 -7.89
CA ALA A 8 -24.08 38.29 -7.42
C ALA A 8 -23.38 39.23 -8.43
N ARG A 9 -23.19 40.49 -8.03
CA ARG A 9 -22.41 41.46 -8.80
C ARG A 9 -20.93 41.10 -8.71
N LEU A 10 -20.32 40.91 -9.87
CA LEU A 10 -18.88 40.92 -10.10
C LEU A 10 -18.29 42.25 -9.63
N CYS A 11 -17.31 42.22 -8.72
CA CYS A 11 -16.45 43.36 -8.44
C CYS A 11 -15.18 43.26 -9.28
N SER A 12 -14.95 44.32 -10.03
CA SER A 12 -13.96 44.51 -11.07
C SER A 12 -12.55 44.78 -10.56
N ALA A 13 -11.58 44.47 -11.41
CA ALA A 13 -10.20 44.91 -11.36
C ALA A 13 -10.06 46.44 -11.14
N ARG A 14 -9.48 46.83 -10.00
CA ARG A 14 -8.86 48.14 -9.78
C ARG A 14 -7.86 48.01 -8.63
N GLN A 15 -6.58 47.83 -8.98
CA GLN A 15 -5.40 48.48 -8.38
C GLN A 15 -4.13 47.80 -8.90
N ILE A 16 -3.75 48.19 -10.12
CA ILE A 16 -2.40 48.05 -10.64
C ILE A 16 -1.68 49.36 -10.33
N GLY A 17 -0.47 49.26 -9.80
CA GLY A 17 0.58 50.25 -10.01
C GLY A 17 0.96 51.07 -8.79
N GLN A 18 2.14 50.76 -8.25
CA GLN A 18 3.30 51.64 -8.06
C GLN A 18 3.99 51.36 -6.73
N ILE A 19 5.23 50.85 -6.80
CA ILE A 19 6.45 51.39 -6.17
C ILE A 19 7.56 50.36 -6.43
N ALA A 20 8.38 50.67 -7.43
CA ALA A 20 9.70 50.10 -7.64
C ALA A 20 10.64 51.26 -7.99
N LYS A 21 11.92 51.09 -7.61
CA LYS A 21 13.07 52.04 -7.58
C LYS A 21 13.23 52.64 -6.18
N SER A 22 14.35 52.49 -5.48
CA SER A 22 15.73 52.27 -5.92
C SER A 22 16.60 51.89 -4.70
N VAL A 23 17.55 50.96 -4.84
CA VAL A 23 18.95 51.13 -4.39
C VAL A 23 19.80 50.20 -5.26
N SER A 24 20.81 50.82 -5.88
CA SER A 24 21.82 50.25 -6.76
C SER A 24 22.83 49.41 -5.97
N MET A 25 23.21 48.23 -6.48
CA MET A 25 24.39 47.50 -6.02
C MET A 25 25.37 47.34 -7.18
N SER A 26 26.53 47.99 -7.08
CA SER A 26 27.71 47.69 -7.88
C SER A 26 28.55 46.59 -7.22
N PRO A 27 29.25 45.73 -7.98
CA PRO A 27 30.12 44.69 -7.43
C PRO A 27 31.58 45.14 -7.39
N ALA A 28 32.33 44.73 -6.35
CA ALA A 28 33.78 44.58 -6.43
C ALA A 28 34.29 43.59 -5.36
N PRO A 29 35.33 42.79 -5.66
CA PRO A 29 35.75 41.63 -4.88
C PRO A 29 36.84 41.99 -3.86
N LEU A 30 36.93 41.23 -2.77
CA LEU A 30 38.08 41.25 -1.88
C LEU A 30 38.45 39.81 -1.49
N LEU A 31 39.47 39.31 -2.18
CA LEU A 31 40.28 38.17 -1.78
C LEU A 31 41.00 38.51 -0.47
N LEU A 32 40.86 37.68 0.56
CA LEU A 32 41.90 37.60 1.59
C LEU A 32 42.03 36.17 2.13
N ALA A 33 43.13 35.54 1.69
CA ALA A 33 44.00 34.62 2.39
C ALA A 33 43.39 33.52 3.28
N SER A 34 43.34 32.32 2.69
CA SER A 34 43.34 31.04 3.39
C SER A 34 44.66 30.78 4.13
N ARG A 35 44.58 30.45 5.43
CA ARG A 35 45.54 29.57 6.10
C ARG A 35 44.83 28.71 7.14
N PRO A 36 45.09 27.38 7.20
CA PRO A 36 44.38 26.46 8.08
C PRO A 36 45.03 26.44 9.45
N LEU A 37 44.22 26.43 10.52
CA LEU A 37 44.65 26.02 11.85
C LEU A 37 43.89 24.76 12.22
N LEU A 38 44.65 23.69 12.39
CA LEU A 38 44.24 22.43 13.01
C LEU A 38 43.58 22.68 14.36
N GLY A 39 42.61 21.82 14.69
CA GLY A 39 42.41 21.39 16.07
C GLY A 39 41.19 21.99 16.78
N ALA A 40 40.02 21.44 16.48
CA ALA A 40 39.03 21.07 17.49
C ALA A 40 38.04 20.12 16.83
N HIS A 41 38.33 18.81 16.89
CA HIS A 41 37.29 17.81 16.80
C HIS A 41 36.35 18.04 18.00
N HIS A 42 35.31 18.85 17.80
CA HIS A 42 34.10 18.65 18.57
C HIS A 42 33.52 17.34 18.08
N ASP A 43 33.93 16.25 18.74
CA ASP A 43 33.14 15.05 18.84
C ASP A 43 31.81 15.49 19.43
N PHE A 44 30.86 15.87 18.57
CA PHE A 44 29.46 15.82 18.93
C PHE A 44 29.24 14.35 19.27
N PRO A 45 28.93 14.01 20.53
CA PRO A 45 28.41 12.69 20.78
C PRO A 45 27.20 12.58 19.87
N SER A 46 27.15 11.53 19.05
CA SER A 46 25.93 11.07 18.43
C SER A 46 25.01 10.66 19.57
N GLN A 47 24.47 11.66 20.27
CA GLN A 47 23.43 11.51 21.25
C GLN A 47 22.30 10.94 20.42
N ALA A 48 22.10 9.64 20.58
CA ALA A 48 21.02 8.92 19.98
C ALA A 48 19.78 9.78 20.19
N ARG A 49 19.30 10.39 19.11
CA ARG A 49 17.99 11.04 19.08
C ARG A 49 16.98 9.90 19.13
N ASN A 50 16.93 9.25 20.28
CA ASN A 50 15.88 8.35 20.68
C ASN A 50 14.68 9.27 20.90
N PHE A 51 14.02 9.65 19.80
CA PHE A 51 12.62 10.03 19.91
C PHE A 51 11.96 8.85 20.61
N ALA A 52 11.29 9.14 21.72
CA ALA A 52 10.58 8.19 22.57
C ALA A 52 9.34 7.58 21.86
N LEU A 53 9.45 7.26 20.57
CA LEU A 53 8.43 6.58 19.79
C LEU A 53 8.30 5.11 20.18
N PHE A 54 9.31 4.50 20.82
CA PHE A 54 9.32 3.07 21.11
C PHE A 54 8.54 2.66 22.36
N SER A 55 7.96 3.62 23.11
CA SER A 55 7.00 3.36 24.19
C SER A 55 5.54 3.39 23.71
N ILE A 56 5.31 3.57 22.40
CA ILE A 56 3.98 3.82 21.86
C ILE A 56 3.17 2.53 21.69
N VAL A 57 3.84 1.39 21.54
CA VAL A 57 3.19 0.10 21.33
C VAL A 57 3.54 -0.84 22.48
N LYS A 58 2.55 -1.55 23.00
CA LYS A 58 2.74 -2.59 24.01
C LYS A 58 2.54 -3.95 23.36
N ASP A 59 3.59 -4.76 23.34
CA ASP A 59 3.51 -6.13 22.85
C ASP A 59 2.50 -6.92 23.68
N LYS A 60 1.75 -7.80 23.03
CA LYS A 60 0.73 -8.64 23.63
C LYS A 60 1.00 -10.09 23.33
N VAL A 61 0.61 -10.94 24.28
CA VAL A 61 0.35 -12.33 23.97
C VAL A 61 -0.84 -12.36 23.00
N PRO A 62 -0.75 -13.09 21.88
CA PRO A 62 -1.86 -13.28 20.95
C PRO A 62 -3.14 -13.62 21.70
N LYS A 63 -4.20 -12.86 21.46
CA LYS A 63 -5.48 -13.11 22.10
C LYS A 63 -6.18 -14.28 21.42
N LYS A 64 -6.64 -15.21 22.25
CA LYS A 64 -7.72 -16.12 21.86
C LYS A 64 -9.03 -15.32 21.87
N ASP A 65 -9.89 -15.54 20.90
CA ASP A 65 -11.20 -14.90 20.93
C ASP A 65 -11.98 -15.33 22.17
N LEU A 66 -12.71 -14.37 22.77
CA LEU A 66 -13.57 -14.66 23.91
C LEU A 66 -14.69 -15.60 23.45
N ALA A 67 -15.13 -16.50 24.33
CA ALA A 67 -16.26 -17.39 24.03
C ALA A 67 -17.57 -16.62 23.68
N SER A 68 -17.65 -15.34 24.05
CA SER A 68 -18.76 -14.43 23.73
C SER A 68 -18.61 -13.68 22.41
N THR A 69 -17.51 -13.83 21.67
CA THR A 69 -17.30 -13.16 20.38
C THR A 69 -18.32 -13.69 19.37
N ARG A 70 -19.11 -12.79 18.78
CA ARG A 70 -20.05 -13.15 17.71
C ARG A 70 -19.30 -13.18 16.38
N HIS A 71 -19.03 -14.37 15.86
CA HIS A 71 -18.48 -14.53 14.53
C HIS A 71 -19.59 -14.32 13.48
N THR A 72 -19.32 -13.46 12.52
CA THR A 72 -20.19 -13.22 11.35
C THR A 72 -19.44 -13.64 10.10
N LYS A 73 -20.17 -14.14 9.08
CA LYS A 73 -19.55 -14.45 7.78
C LYS A 73 -18.91 -13.18 7.21
N PRO A 74 -17.64 -13.24 6.76
CA PRO A 74 -17.00 -12.08 6.15
C PRO A 74 -17.65 -11.79 4.80
N ILE A 75 -17.64 -10.51 4.40
CA ILE A 75 -18.17 -10.08 3.10
C ILE A 75 -17.32 -10.67 1.96
N PHE A 76 -16.00 -10.62 2.12
CA PHE A 76 -15.04 -11.27 1.24
C PHE A 76 -14.38 -12.42 2.01
N PRO A 77 -14.38 -13.66 1.47
CA PRO A 77 -13.62 -14.74 2.08
C PRO A 77 -12.13 -14.39 2.08
N GLY A 78 -11.35 -15.02 2.96
CA GLY A 78 -9.91 -14.85 2.89
C GLY A 78 -9.30 -15.59 1.70
N PRO A 79 -8.15 -15.13 1.22
CA PRO A 79 -7.49 -15.72 0.06
C PRO A 79 -6.98 -17.13 0.38
N VAL A 80 -6.93 -17.97 -0.65
CA VAL A 80 -6.38 -19.33 -0.57
C VAL A 80 -5.13 -19.38 -1.43
N TYR A 81 -4.01 -19.76 -0.83
CA TYR A 81 -2.73 -19.85 -1.52
C TYR A 81 -2.21 -21.28 -1.62
N THR A 82 -1.57 -21.56 -2.74
CA THR A 82 -0.72 -22.73 -2.92
C THR A 82 0.64 -22.51 -2.25
N ASP A 83 1.34 -23.62 -1.98
CA ASP A 83 2.71 -23.55 -1.45
C ASP A 83 3.66 -22.81 -2.39
N LYS A 84 3.41 -22.91 -3.70
CA LYS A 84 4.18 -22.18 -4.72
C LYS A 84 4.00 -20.68 -4.58
N GLU A 85 2.79 -20.21 -4.27
CA GLU A 85 2.53 -18.78 -4.06
C GLU A 85 3.14 -18.30 -2.75
N LEU A 86 2.95 -19.02 -1.64
CA LEU A 86 3.49 -18.60 -0.33
C LEU A 86 5.03 -18.54 -0.32
N LEU A 87 5.69 -19.48 -0.98
CA LEU A 87 7.15 -19.60 -0.99
C LEU A 87 7.81 -18.89 -2.19
N GLY A 88 7.09 -18.69 -3.29
CA GLY A 88 7.61 -18.15 -4.54
C GLY A 88 7.50 -16.63 -4.69
N VAL A 89 7.04 -15.90 -3.66
CA VAL A 89 7.00 -14.44 -3.70
C VAL A 89 8.42 -13.87 -3.70
N GLU A 90 8.74 -13.16 -4.78
CA GLU A 90 10.02 -12.47 -4.94
C GLU A 90 9.92 -10.99 -4.59
N VAL A 91 10.97 -10.48 -3.92
CA VAL A 91 11.23 -9.05 -3.83
C VAL A 91 11.72 -8.59 -5.20
N GLY A 92 10.91 -7.82 -5.90
CA GLY A 92 11.24 -7.32 -7.23
C GLY A 92 10.62 -5.96 -7.48
N HIS A 93 11.05 -5.35 -8.58
CA HIS A 93 10.75 -3.96 -8.92
C HIS A 93 10.24 -3.88 -10.36
N ARG A 94 9.19 -3.08 -10.58
CA ARG A 94 8.82 -2.61 -11.91
C ARG A 94 9.57 -1.31 -12.21
N GLU A 95 10.36 -1.31 -13.29
CA GLU A 95 11.02 -0.08 -13.74
C GLU A 95 9.98 0.99 -14.17
N PRO A 96 10.13 2.25 -13.74
CA PRO A 96 9.25 3.33 -14.17
C PRO A 96 9.39 3.65 -15.67
N GLU A 97 8.30 3.52 -16.43
CA GLU A 97 8.32 3.77 -17.89
C GLU A 97 7.87 5.19 -18.26
N THR A 98 6.96 5.76 -17.45
CA THR A 98 6.43 7.11 -17.68
C THR A 98 6.96 8.12 -16.67
N LEU A 99 6.77 9.41 -16.95
CA LEU A 99 7.06 10.47 -15.96
C LEU A 99 6.18 10.36 -14.72
N ALA A 100 4.93 9.91 -14.89
CA ALA A 100 4.02 9.67 -13.78
C ALA A 100 4.52 8.51 -12.91
N ASP A 101 4.96 7.41 -13.53
CA ASP A 101 5.55 6.27 -12.84
C ASP A 101 6.81 6.68 -12.08
N SER A 102 7.67 7.48 -12.73
CA SER A 102 8.89 7.99 -12.11
C SER A 102 8.59 8.85 -10.89
N LEU A 103 7.56 9.69 -10.96
CA LEU A 103 7.09 10.49 -9.83
C LEU A 103 6.54 9.60 -8.71
N ALA A 104 5.68 8.63 -9.06
CA ALA A 104 5.08 7.70 -8.11
C ALA A 104 6.17 6.94 -7.32
N TRP A 105 7.14 6.38 -8.02
CA TRP A 105 8.27 5.68 -7.42
C TRP A 105 9.08 6.60 -6.49
N ARG A 106 9.43 7.81 -6.95
CA ARG A 106 10.17 8.78 -6.12
C ARG A 106 9.43 9.17 -4.86
N LEU A 107 8.10 9.34 -4.93
CA LEU A 107 7.26 9.64 -3.77
C LEU A 107 7.26 8.49 -2.77
N VAL A 108 7.10 7.24 -3.23
CA VAL A 108 7.15 6.05 -2.36
C VAL A 108 8.53 5.92 -1.71
N ARG A 109 9.62 6.04 -2.47
CA ARG A 109 10.99 5.99 -1.94
C ARG A 109 11.26 7.12 -0.94
N GLY A 110 10.72 8.31 -1.19
CA GLY A 110 10.79 9.45 -0.26
C GLY A 110 10.04 9.17 1.04
N ALA A 111 8.80 8.67 0.93
CA ALA A 111 7.98 8.29 2.08
C ALA A 111 8.64 7.18 2.90
N ARG A 112 9.19 6.14 2.26
CA ARG A 112 9.95 5.08 2.94
C ARG A 112 11.13 5.65 3.72
N LYS A 113 11.96 6.49 3.10
CA LYS A 113 13.10 7.13 3.79
C LYS A 113 12.65 7.95 5.00
N LEU A 114 11.53 8.67 4.88
CA LEU A 114 10.97 9.46 5.97
C LEU A 114 10.49 8.56 7.12
N VAL A 115 9.77 7.48 6.82
CA VAL A 115 9.31 6.51 7.82
C VAL A 115 10.50 5.84 8.48
N ASP A 116 11.46 5.33 7.72
CA ASP A 116 12.67 4.66 8.23
C ASP A 116 13.47 5.60 9.14
N PHE A 117 13.63 6.86 8.73
CA PHE A 117 14.27 7.91 9.55
C PHE A 117 13.50 8.18 10.84
N SER A 118 12.17 8.38 10.77
CA SER A 118 11.33 8.70 11.93
C SER A 118 11.21 7.56 12.94
N THR A 119 11.34 6.31 12.47
CA THR A 119 11.24 5.09 13.26
C THR A 119 12.60 4.53 13.67
N GLY A 120 13.71 5.19 13.30
CA GLY A 120 15.07 4.76 13.62
C GLY A 120 15.43 3.38 13.04
N VAL A 121 14.73 2.94 12.00
CA VAL A 121 14.96 1.66 11.33
C VAL A 121 16.21 1.77 10.46
N THR A 122 17.12 0.81 10.60
CA THR A 122 18.31 0.72 9.76
C THR A 122 18.45 -0.69 9.20
N ASP A 123 19.12 -0.83 8.06
CA ASP A 123 19.40 -2.14 7.45
C ASP A 123 20.58 -2.86 8.10
N LYS A 124 21.26 -2.23 9.07
CA LYS A 124 22.49 -2.75 9.66
C LYS A 124 22.27 -3.77 10.78
N LYS A 125 21.07 -3.82 11.37
CA LYS A 125 20.74 -4.69 12.50
C LYS A 125 19.32 -5.25 12.35
N PRO A 126 19.05 -6.48 12.83
CA PRO A 126 17.69 -6.98 12.95
C PRO A 126 16.82 -6.01 13.76
N LEU A 127 15.55 -5.90 13.39
CA LEU A 127 14.62 -5.05 14.12
C LEU A 127 14.06 -5.80 15.33
N THR A 128 13.70 -5.06 16.37
CA THR A 128 12.99 -5.66 17.50
C THR A 128 11.52 -5.87 17.16
N THR A 129 10.87 -6.76 17.92
CA THR A 129 9.42 -7.01 17.84
C THR A 129 8.61 -5.71 17.96
N ALA A 130 8.97 -4.84 18.91
CA ALA A 130 8.32 -3.54 19.09
C ALA A 130 8.50 -2.60 17.88
N GLN A 131 9.66 -2.63 17.21
CA GLN A 131 9.90 -1.84 15.99
C GLN A 131 9.04 -2.34 14.83
N TYR A 132 8.95 -3.66 14.63
CA TYR A 132 8.05 -4.24 13.64
C TYR A 132 6.58 -3.92 13.93
N ASN A 133 6.13 -4.14 15.17
CA ASN A 133 4.77 -3.86 15.57
C ASN A 133 4.40 -2.39 15.34
N THR A 134 5.27 -1.45 15.72
CA THR A 134 5.02 -0.01 15.49
C THR A 134 4.94 0.33 14.01
N ARG A 135 5.89 -0.18 13.22
CA ARG A 135 5.94 0.07 11.77
C ARG A 135 4.71 -0.49 11.07
N ILE A 136 4.43 -1.77 11.29
CA ILE A 136 3.36 -2.49 10.61
C ILE A 136 2.02 -1.91 11.03
N LEU A 137 1.73 -1.76 12.32
CA LEU A 137 0.48 -1.15 12.77
C LEU A 137 0.24 0.24 12.15
N PHE A 138 1.29 1.04 11.97
CA PHE A 138 1.15 2.34 11.30
C PHE A 138 0.87 2.20 9.81
N LEU A 139 1.64 1.39 9.07
CA LEU A 139 1.46 1.24 7.63
C LEU A 139 0.11 0.59 7.30
N GLU A 140 -0.26 -0.48 8.00
CA GLU A 140 -1.54 -1.18 7.84
C GLU A 140 -2.75 -0.28 8.21
N SER A 141 -2.55 0.71 9.08
CA SER A 141 -3.61 1.68 9.43
C SER A 141 -4.04 2.56 8.26
N ILE A 142 -3.18 2.68 7.24
CA ILE A 142 -3.42 3.47 6.03
C ILE A 142 -3.45 2.64 4.75
N ALA A 143 -2.95 1.39 4.76
CA ALA A 143 -2.89 0.50 3.60
C ALA A 143 -4.27 0.17 3.01
N ALA A 144 -5.33 0.09 3.83
CA ALA A 144 -6.70 -0.12 3.34
C ALA A 144 -7.31 1.09 2.60
N VAL A 145 -6.72 2.28 2.71
CA VAL A 145 -7.31 3.53 2.20
C VAL A 145 -7.34 3.59 0.66
N PRO A 146 -6.26 3.26 -0.08
CA PRO A 146 -6.24 3.36 -1.52
C PRO A 146 -7.30 2.50 -2.21
N GLY A 147 -7.40 1.21 -1.87
CA GLY A 147 -8.42 0.30 -2.43
C GLY A 147 -9.85 0.83 -2.20
N MET A 148 -10.14 1.30 -0.98
CA MET A 148 -11.45 1.88 -0.64
C MET A 148 -11.76 3.14 -1.46
N VAL A 149 -10.80 4.06 -1.57
CA VAL A 149 -10.97 5.31 -2.34
C VAL A 149 -11.16 5.02 -3.82
N ALA A 150 -10.41 4.08 -4.38
CA ALA A 150 -10.54 3.67 -5.77
C ALA A 150 -11.90 3.01 -6.04
N ALA A 151 -12.34 2.11 -5.15
CA ALA A 151 -13.67 1.50 -5.22
C ALA A 151 -14.78 2.54 -5.19
N VAL A 152 -14.74 3.51 -4.28
CA VAL A 152 -15.72 4.61 -4.20
C VAL A 152 -15.74 5.43 -5.51
N HIS A 153 -14.57 5.76 -6.07
CA HIS A 153 -14.51 6.47 -7.34
C HIS A 153 -15.16 5.70 -8.49
N ARG A 154 -14.83 4.41 -8.61
CA ARG A 154 -15.38 3.53 -9.64
C ARG A 154 -16.88 3.31 -9.45
N HIS A 155 -17.32 3.09 -8.23
CA HIS A 155 -18.73 2.97 -7.87
C HIS A 155 -19.54 4.20 -8.27
N LEU A 156 -19.13 5.40 -7.84
CA LEU A 156 -19.83 6.62 -8.18
C LEU A 156 -19.78 6.93 -9.69
N ARG A 157 -18.70 6.54 -10.38
CA ARG A 157 -18.61 6.64 -11.83
C ARG A 157 -19.62 5.72 -12.54
N SER A 158 -19.72 4.46 -12.11
CA SER A 158 -20.69 3.49 -12.63
C SER A 158 -22.11 4.03 -12.49
N LEU A 159 -22.46 4.57 -11.32
CA LEU A 159 -23.77 5.19 -11.07
C LEU A 159 -24.04 6.37 -12.00
N ARG A 160 -23.11 7.32 -12.13
CA ARG A 160 -23.30 8.52 -12.97
C ARG A 160 -23.35 8.21 -14.46
N ARG A 161 -22.72 7.13 -14.91
CA ARG A 161 -22.70 6.72 -16.33
C ARG A 161 -23.77 5.69 -16.68
N GLY A 162 -24.42 5.07 -15.69
CA GLY A 162 -25.33 3.95 -15.91
C GLY A 162 -24.65 2.74 -16.57
N ALA A 163 -23.37 2.49 -16.26
CA ALA A 163 -22.56 1.46 -16.92
C ALA A 163 -22.04 0.42 -15.91
N ARG A 164 -21.86 -0.82 -16.36
CA ARG A 164 -21.21 -1.87 -15.57
C ARG A 164 -19.76 -1.49 -15.30
N ASP A 165 -19.24 -1.90 -14.14
CA ASP A 165 -17.87 -1.60 -13.72
C ASP A 165 -16.82 -2.61 -14.23
N GLN A 166 -17.28 -3.79 -14.66
CA GLN A 166 -16.46 -4.90 -15.15
C GLN A 166 -15.50 -5.47 -14.08
N GLY A 167 -15.97 -5.60 -12.84
CA GLY A 167 -15.33 -6.41 -11.78
C GLY A 167 -14.36 -5.67 -10.85
N TRP A 168 -13.97 -4.44 -11.15
CA TRP A 168 -12.95 -3.71 -10.40
C TRP A 168 -13.37 -3.26 -8.99
N ILE A 169 -14.63 -2.83 -8.79
CA ILE A 169 -15.14 -2.40 -7.48
C ILE A 169 -15.01 -3.54 -6.47
N LYS A 170 -15.31 -4.77 -6.90
CA LYS A 170 -15.23 -5.96 -6.04
C LYS A 170 -13.79 -6.15 -5.55
N THR A 171 -12.84 -6.29 -6.47
CA THR A 171 -11.42 -6.51 -6.14
C THR A 171 -10.82 -5.39 -5.30
N LEU A 172 -11.16 -4.12 -5.58
CA LEU A 172 -10.64 -2.99 -4.79
C LEU A 172 -11.21 -2.92 -3.37
N LEU A 173 -12.47 -3.35 -3.17
CA LEU A 173 -13.05 -3.49 -1.84
C LEU A 173 -12.50 -4.71 -1.10
N GLU A 174 -12.18 -5.78 -1.83
CA GLU A 174 -11.55 -6.98 -1.31
C GLU A 174 -10.13 -6.68 -0.80
N GLU A 175 -9.31 -5.98 -1.60
CA GLU A 175 -8.00 -5.44 -1.20
C GLU A 175 -8.12 -4.60 0.09
N ALA A 176 -9.00 -3.59 0.11
CA ALA A 176 -9.19 -2.76 1.31
C ALA A 176 -9.66 -3.56 2.54
N THR A 177 -10.40 -4.65 2.31
CA THR A 177 -10.84 -5.54 3.39
C THR A 177 -9.68 -6.41 3.89
N ASN A 178 -8.84 -6.91 2.98
CA ASN A 178 -7.67 -7.71 3.26
C ASN A 178 -6.64 -6.92 4.09
N GLU A 179 -6.30 -5.69 3.68
CA GLU A 179 -5.42 -4.78 4.43
C GLU A 179 -5.95 -4.48 5.86
N ARG A 180 -7.28 -4.36 5.99
CA ARG A 180 -7.91 -4.23 7.32
C ARG A 180 -7.71 -5.49 8.17
N MET A 181 -7.70 -6.68 7.56
CA MET A 181 -7.43 -7.94 8.26
C MET A 181 -5.95 -8.06 8.66
N HIS A 182 -5.01 -7.51 7.89
CA HIS A 182 -3.61 -7.32 8.32
C HIS A 182 -3.57 -6.50 9.62
N LEU A 183 -4.15 -5.31 9.60
CA LEU A 183 -4.16 -4.41 10.76
C LEU A 183 -4.75 -5.09 12.00
N LEU A 184 -5.90 -5.74 11.87
CA LEU A 184 -6.57 -6.42 13.00
C LEU A 184 -5.76 -7.62 13.52
N THR A 185 -5.08 -8.34 12.63
CA THR A 185 -4.16 -9.42 13.01
C THR A 185 -3.00 -8.85 13.85
N TRP A 186 -2.35 -7.79 13.37
CA TRP A 186 -1.25 -7.15 14.11
C TRP A 186 -1.71 -6.49 15.42
N MET A 187 -2.93 -5.98 15.50
CA MET A 187 -3.50 -5.45 16.74
C MET A 187 -3.74 -6.52 17.83
N ASN A 188 -3.83 -7.80 17.43
CA ASN A 188 -3.87 -8.91 18.38
C ASN A 188 -2.48 -9.29 18.91
N LEU A 189 -1.42 -8.91 18.19
CA LEU A 189 -0.02 -9.08 18.62
C LEU A 189 0.48 -7.88 19.41
N ALA A 190 -0.08 -6.69 19.20
CA ALA A 190 0.41 -5.47 19.83
C ALA A 190 -0.67 -4.39 19.98
N GLU A 191 -0.63 -3.65 21.09
CA GLU A 191 -1.56 -2.55 21.34
C GLU A 191 -0.97 -1.19 20.99
N PRO A 192 -1.58 -0.44 20.05
CA PRO A 192 -1.25 0.96 19.87
C PRO A 192 -1.73 1.77 21.07
N GLY A 193 -0.81 2.50 21.71
CA GLY A 193 -1.11 3.51 22.73
C GLY A 193 -1.90 4.69 22.16
N TRP A 194 -2.41 5.55 23.03
CA TRP A 194 -3.31 6.65 22.64
C TRP A 194 -2.68 7.62 21.63
N LEU A 195 -1.37 7.89 21.74
CA LEU A 195 -0.65 8.75 20.82
C LEU A 195 -0.60 8.16 19.40
N LEU A 196 -0.38 6.85 19.27
CA LEU A 196 -0.39 6.20 17.95
C LEU A 196 -1.77 6.24 17.32
N ARG A 197 -2.81 6.03 18.13
CA ARG A 197 -4.20 6.10 17.64
C ARG A 197 -4.54 7.50 17.14
N LEU A 198 -4.03 8.55 17.80
CA LEU A 198 -4.18 9.92 17.32
C LEU A 198 -3.43 10.13 15.99
N ILE A 199 -2.22 9.56 15.86
CA ILE A 199 -1.47 9.56 14.60
C ILE A 199 -2.25 8.83 13.49
N PHE A 200 -2.89 7.69 13.78
CA PHE A 200 -3.73 6.97 12.81
C PHE A 200 -4.85 7.86 12.28
N ILE A 201 -5.58 8.54 13.16
CA ILE A 201 -6.68 9.46 12.76
C ILE A 201 -6.14 10.57 11.85
N GLY A 202 -5.03 11.21 12.25
CA GLY A 202 -4.41 12.27 11.45
C GLY A 202 -3.90 11.77 10.10
N ALA A 203 -3.19 10.65 10.09
CA ALA A 203 -2.64 10.03 8.88
C ALA A 203 -3.74 9.60 7.92
N GLN A 204 -4.79 8.94 8.40
CA GLN A 204 -5.96 8.57 7.59
C GLN A 204 -6.65 9.80 7.00
N GLY A 205 -6.87 10.85 7.80
CA GLY A 205 -7.47 12.09 7.32
C GLY A 205 -6.68 12.74 6.19
N VAL A 206 -5.36 12.84 6.32
CA VAL A 206 -4.50 13.42 5.27
C VAL A 206 -4.41 12.49 4.06
N PHE A 207 -4.10 11.21 4.29
CA PHE A 207 -3.83 10.24 3.23
C PHE A 207 -5.07 9.95 2.39
N PHE A 208 -6.26 9.83 3.01
CA PHE A 208 -7.52 9.69 2.28
C PHE A 208 -7.74 10.81 1.27
N ASN A 209 -7.53 12.06 1.67
CA ASN A 209 -7.71 13.22 0.79
C ASN A 209 -6.67 13.23 -0.35
N ILE A 210 -5.41 12.88 -0.06
CA ILE A 210 -4.36 12.74 -1.09
C ILE A 210 -4.75 11.65 -2.09
N CYS A 211 -5.11 10.46 -1.61
CA CYS A 211 -5.55 9.34 -2.45
C CYS A 211 -6.76 9.73 -3.30
N PHE A 212 -7.74 10.43 -2.71
CA PHE A 212 -8.94 10.87 -3.40
C PHE A 212 -8.60 11.79 -4.58
N VAL A 213 -7.78 12.82 -4.34
CA VAL A 213 -7.36 13.77 -5.37
C VAL A 213 -6.46 13.11 -6.42
N ALA A 214 -5.49 12.29 -6.00
CA ALA A 214 -4.60 11.58 -6.91
C ALA A 214 -5.38 10.64 -7.85
N ARG A 215 -6.32 9.86 -7.31
CA ARG A 215 -7.19 8.96 -8.08
C ARG A 215 -8.11 9.69 -9.04
N TRP A 216 -8.56 10.89 -8.66
CA TRP A 216 -9.38 11.74 -9.51
C TRP A 216 -8.59 12.34 -10.69
N ILE A 217 -7.36 12.80 -10.45
CA ILE A 217 -6.50 13.42 -11.46
C ILE A 217 -5.93 12.39 -12.43
N SER A 218 -5.33 11.32 -11.91
CA SER A 218 -4.65 10.30 -12.73
C SER A 218 -4.77 8.92 -12.08
N PRO A 219 -5.69 8.08 -12.57
CA PRO A 219 -5.86 6.73 -12.03
C PRO A 219 -4.65 5.83 -12.27
N SER A 220 -4.01 5.91 -13.45
CA SER A 220 -2.82 5.12 -13.76
C SER A 220 -1.66 5.47 -12.82
N PHE A 221 -1.43 6.76 -12.57
CA PHE A 221 -0.46 7.21 -11.55
C PHE A 221 -0.81 6.66 -10.17
N PHE A 222 -2.08 6.74 -9.78
CA PHE A 222 -2.55 6.29 -8.47
C PHE A 222 -2.31 4.80 -8.27
N HIS A 223 -2.72 3.96 -9.22
CA HIS A 223 -2.53 2.51 -9.10
C HIS A 223 -1.04 2.13 -9.21
N ARG A 224 -0.24 2.84 -10.02
CA ARG A 224 1.21 2.64 -10.03
C ARG A 224 1.85 3.01 -8.69
N PHE A 225 1.40 4.10 -8.06
CA PHE A 225 1.85 4.50 -6.72
C PHE A 225 1.54 3.41 -5.69
N VAL A 226 0.32 2.87 -5.68
CA VAL A 226 -0.05 1.75 -4.80
C VAL A 226 0.83 0.53 -5.09
N GLY A 227 1.02 0.14 -6.35
CA GLY A 227 1.91 -0.97 -6.71
C GLY A 227 3.34 -0.82 -6.17
N TYR A 228 3.89 0.40 -6.17
CA TYR A 228 5.19 0.68 -5.53
C TYR A 228 5.14 0.65 -3.99
N VAL A 229 4.03 1.04 -3.36
CA VAL A 229 3.85 0.86 -1.91
C VAL A 229 3.93 -0.63 -1.56
N GLU A 230 3.27 -1.49 -2.33
CA GLU A 230 3.27 -2.93 -2.08
C GLU A 230 4.62 -3.58 -2.34
N GLU A 231 5.41 -3.08 -3.30
CA GLU A 231 6.82 -3.51 -3.43
C GLU A 231 7.62 -3.25 -2.13
N GLU A 232 7.39 -2.12 -1.46
CA GLU A 232 8.05 -1.81 -0.19
C GLU A 232 7.48 -2.62 0.98
N ALA A 233 6.20 -2.99 0.94
CA ALA A 233 5.56 -3.91 1.89
C ALA A 233 6.18 -5.31 1.77
N ILE A 234 6.27 -5.86 0.56
CA ILE A 234 6.92 -7.15 0.28
C ILE A 234 8.38 -7.15 0.73
N HIS A 235 9.12 -6.05 0.52
CA HIS A 235 10.48 -5.92 1.05
C HIS A 235 10.50 -5.97 2.59
N THR A 236 9.55 -5.32 3.25
CA THR A 236 9.45 -5.31 4.72
C THR A 236 9.14 -6.71 5.26
N TYR A 237 8.14 -7.39 4.70
CA TYR A 237 7.75 -8.73 5.12
C TYR A 237 8.77 -9.81 4.75
N SER A 238 9.47 -9.68 3.61
CA SER A 238 10.57 -10.59 3.26
C SER A 238 11.77 -10.45 4.20
N ARG A 239 12.05 -9.21 4.65
CA ARG A 239 13.05 -8.98 5.70
C ARG A 239 12.60 -9.61 7.02
N LEU A 240 11.34 -9.44 7.41
CA LEU A 240 10.78 -10.05 8.62
C LEU A 240 10.85 -11.58 8.57
N GLU A 241 10.43 -12.20 7.46
CA GLU A 241 10.48 -13.65 7.26
C GLU A 241 11.90 -14.18 7.47
N ARG A 242 12.89 -13.54 6.83
CA ARG A 242 14.30 -13.91 6.96
C ARG A 242 14.80 -13.78 8.38
N GLU A 243 14.46 -12.70 9.08
CA GLU A 243 14.89 -12.48 10.47
C GLU A 243 14.24 -13.48 11.44
N ILE A 244 12.97 -13.86 11.23
CA ILE A 244 12.30 -14.94 11.98
C ILE A 244 12.97 -16.29 11.69
N ALA A 245 13.19 -16.62 10.41
CA ALA A 245 13.82 -17.89 10.01
C ALA A 245 15.23 -18.07 10.57
N ASN A 246 15.95 -16.96 10.78
CA ASN A 246 17.29 -16.95 11.37
C ASN A 246 17.30 -16.92 12.90
N GLY A 247 16.15 -16.95 13.58
CA GLY A 247 16.08 -16.89 15.04
C GLY A 247 16.36 -15.52 15.63
N GLN A 248 16.24 -14.44 14.84
CA GLN A 248 16.68 -13.09 15.23
C GLN A 248 15.59 -12.26 15.90
N ILE A 249 14.33 -12.69 15.81
CA ILE A 249 13.19 -12.00 16.40
C ILE A 249 12.73 -12.72 17.65
N GLU A 250 12.93 -12.08 18.80
CA GLU A 250 12.54 -12.61 20.11
C GLU A 250 11.04 -12.92 20.17
N GLY A 251 10.70 -14.09 20.69
CA GLY A 251 9.33 -14.61 20.73
C GLY A 251 8.87 -15.19 19.40
N TRP A 252 8.88 -14.40 18.32
CA TRP A 252 8.32 -14.83 17.01
C TRP A 252 9.11 -15.95 16.33
N SER A 253 10.38 -16.11 16.67
CA SER A 253 11.19 -17.22 16.16
C SER A 253 10.94 -18.55 16.87
N ASP A 254 10.22 -18.55 18.01
CA ASP A 254 9.83 -19.78 18.70
C ASP A 254 8.63 -20.43 17.97
N PRO A 255 8.75 -21.69 17.49
CA PRO A 255 7.63 -22.41 16.87
C PRO A 255 6.40 -22.58 17.79
N LYS A 256 6.56 -22.43 19.11
CA LYS A 256 5.47 -22.50 20.09
C LYS A 256 4.73 -21.18 20.26
N PHE A 257 5.23 -20.08 19.70
CA PHE A 257 4.56 -18.79 19.78
C PHE A 257 3.22 -18.87 19.03
N PRO A 258 2.08 -18.66 19.70
CA PRO A 258 0.79 -18.76 19.04
C PRO A 258 0.61 -17.61 18.03
N ILE A 259 -0.24 -17.82 17.02
CA ILE A 259 -0.69 -16.74 16.14
C ILE A 259 -2.15 -16.38 16.45
N PRO A 260 -2.62 -15.15 16.13
CA PRO A 260 -3.98 -14.74 16.43
C PRO A 260 -5.04 -15.63 15.75
N ASP A 261 -6.14 -15.94 16.45
CA ASP A 261 -7.23 -16.77 15.89
C ASP A 261 -7.85 -16.12 14.65
N ILE A 262 -8.00 -14.79 14.64
CA ILE A 262 -8.49 -14.02 13.48
C ILE A 262 -7.69 -14.30 12.21
N ALA A 263 -6.36 -14.50 12.34
CA ALA A 263 -5.50 -14.82 11.22
C ALA A 263 -5.69 -16.26 10.77
N VAL A 264 -5.75 -17.20 11.72
CA VAL A 264 -6.00 -18.61 11.44
C VAL A 264 -7.30 -18.80 10.68
N GLU A 265 -8.37 -18.10 11.11
CA GLU A 265 -9.68 -18.16 10.47
C GLU A 265 -9.68 -17.49 9.10
N TYR A 266 -9.06 -16.31 8.96
CA TYR A 266 -9.07 -15.56 7.71
C TYR A 266 -8.28 -16.27 6.60
N TRP A 267 -7.03 -16.65 6.85
CA TRP A 267 -6.18 -17.35 5.86
C TRP A 267 -6.34 -18.87 5.86
N ASN A 268 -7.27 -19.41 6.66
CA ASN A 268 -7.49 -20.85 6.84
C ASN A 268 -6.18 -21.62 7.13
N ILE A 269 -5.39 -21.12 8.08
CA ILE A 269 -4.02 -21.61 8.31
C ILE A 269 -4.05 -23.02 8.95
N PRO A 270 -3.45 -24.03 8.30
CA PRO A 270 -3.44 -25.40 8.81
C PRO A 270 -2.58 -25.51 10.07
N GLN A 271 -2.88 -26.49 10.93
CA GLN A 271 -2.32 -26.60 12.28
C GLN A 271 -0.79 -26.65 12.32
N ASP A 272 -0.17 -27.33 11.35
CA ASP A 272 1.29 -27.47 11.19
C ASP A 272 1.99 -26.16 10.76
N ARG A 273 1.22 -25.15 10.31
CA ARG A 273 1.72 -23.86 9.83
C ARG A 273 1.31 -22.69 10.73
N ARG A 274 0.85 -22.94 11.95
CA ARG A 274 0.41 -21.87 12.89
C ARG A 274 1.59 -21.21 13.61
N THR A 275 2.50 -20.63 12.84
CA THR A 275 3.69 -19.91 13.34
C THR A 275 3.77 -18.51 12.75
N MET A 276 4.51 -17.61 13.41
CA MET A 276 4.73 -16.26 12.89
C MET A 276 5.42 -16.25 11.53
N LEU A 277 6.28 -17.24 11.24
CA LEU A 277 6.94 -17.39 9.94
C LEU A 277 5.91 -17.57 8.82
N TRP A 278 4.97 -18.49 9.01
CA TRP A 278 3.93 -18.76 8.02
C TRP A 278 2.90 -17.63 7.93
N LEU A 279 2.49 -17.05 9.06
CA LEU A 279 1.64 -15.86 9.06
C LEU A 279 2.27 -14.72 8.22
N THR A 280 3.58 -14.49 8.40
CA THR A 280 4.34 -13.51 7.61
C THR A 280 4.29 -13.83 6.11
N ARG A 281 4.33 -15.12 5.72
CA ARG A 281 4.25 -15.55 4.31
C ARG A 281 2.86 -15.34 3.71
N TYR A 282 1.80 -15.58 4.47
CA TYR A 282 0.42 -15.33 4.03
C TYR A 282 0.22 -13.85 3.73
N ILE A 283 0.54 -12.98 4.70
CA ILE A 283 0.44 -11.52 4.51
C ILE A 283 1.31 -11.08 3.33
N ARG A 284 2.56 -11.56 3.23
CA ARG A 284 3.43 -11.24 2.09
C ARG A 284 2.85 -11.67 0.73
N ALA A 285 2.09 -12.77 0.68
CA ALA A 285 1.43 -13.22 -0.55
C ALA A 285 0.25 -12.31 -0.91
N ASP A 286 -0.50 -11.80 0.08
CA ASP A 286 -1.52 -10.77 -0.11
C ASP A 286 -0.88 -9.52 -0.75
N GLU A 287 0.19 -8.99 -0.16
CA GLU A 287 0.92 -7.81 -0.68
C GLU A 287 1.42 -8.02 -2.12
N ALA A 288 1.90 -9.23 -2.42
CA ALA A 288 2.36 -9.57 -3.77
C ALA A 288 1.21 -9.64 -4.77
N GLY A 289 0.03 -10.11 -4.34
CA GLY A 289 -1.20 -10.02 -5.09
C GLY A 289 -1.60 -8.57 -5.36
N HIS A 290 -1.65 -7.73 -4.32
CA HIS A 290 -1.98 -6.31 -4.43
C HIS A 290 -1.02 -5.55 -5.35
N ARG A 291 0.29 -5.81 -5.25
CA ARG A 291 1.32 -5.32 -6.17
C ARG A 291 0.98 -5.68 -7.61
N GLY A 292 0.77 -6.98 -7.87
CA GLY A 292 0.49 -7.49 -9.21
C GLY A 292 -0.78 -6.89 -9.81
N VAL A 293 -1.85 -6.82 -9.02
CA VAL A 293 -3.15 -6.24 -9.41
C VAL A 293 -3.02 -4.75 -9.69
N ASN A 294 -2.42 -3.96 -8.80
CA ASN A 294 -2.31 -2.52 -8.97
C ASN A 294 -1.35 -2.12 -10.09
N HIS A 295 -0.23 -2.82 -10.27
CA HIS A 295 0.64 -2.60 -11.43
C HIS A 295 -0.05 -2.93 -12.75
N THR A 296 -0.85 -3.99 -12.79
CA THR A 296 -1.66 -4.35 -13.95
C THR A 296 -2.72 -3.28 -14.21
N LEU A 297 -3.51 -2.93 -13.19
CA LEU A 297 -4.56 -1.92 -13.31
C LEU A 297 -4.01 -0.57 -13.77
N ALA A 298 -2.79 -0.20 -13.38
CA ALA A 298 -2.14 1.02 -13.88
C ALA A 298 -1.93 1.01 -15.42
N ASN A 299 -1.74 -0.16 -16.02
CA ASN A 299 -1.51 -0.37 -17.46
C ASN A 299 -2.81 -0.39 -18.29
N LEU A 300 -3.96 -0.58 -17.64
CA LEU A 300 -5.24 -0.78 -18.33
C LEU A 300 -5.96 0.54 -18.61
N ASP A 301 -6.83 0.51 -19.61
CA ASP A 301 -7.82 1.56 -19.84
C ASP A 301 -8.83 1.56 -18.69
N GLN A 302 -8.72 2.60 -17.88
CA GLN A 302 -9.53 2.84 -16.69
C GLN A 302 -11.02 2.98 -16.97
N GLN A 303 -11.41 3.09 -18.23
CA GLN A 303 -12.78 3.30 -18.68
C GLN A 303 -13.45 2.06 -19.22
N THR A 304 -12.72 1.21 -19.93
CA THR A 304 -13.30 0.17 -20.80
C THR A 304 -12.76 -1.23 -20.55
N ASP A 305 -11.58 -1.35 -19.96
CA ASP A 305 -10.96 -2.67 -19.82
C ASP A 305 -11.56 -3.42 -18.61
N PRO A 306 -11.98 -4.68 -18.81
CA PRO A 306 -12.47 -5.53 -17.73
C PRO A 306 -11.36 -5.87 -16.74
N ASN A 307 -11.76 -6.31 -15.56
CA ASN A 307 -10.84 -6.84 -14.57
C ASN A 307 -10.42 -8.27 -14.96
N PRO A 308 -9.16 -8.51 -15.33
CA PRO A 308 -8.72 -9.85 -15.75
C PRO A 308 -8.64 -10.83 -14.57
N PHE A 309 -8.69 -10.35 -13.33
CA PHE A 309 -8.62 -11.18 -12.13
C PHE A 309 -9.99 -11.66 -11.64
N GLU A 310 -11.07 -11.19 -12.27
CA GLU A 310 -12.43 -11.63 -11.97
C GLU A 310 -12.97 -12.44 -13.15
N PRO A 311 -13.37 -13.70 -12.95
CA PRO A 311 -13.87 -14.54 -14.02
C PRO A 311 -15.17 -13.99 -14.61
N ASP A 312 -15.35 -14.13 -15.92
CA ASP A 312 -16.67 -13.94 -16.54
C ASP A 312 -17.58 -15.10 -16.13
N GLU A 313 -18.78 -14.77 -15.65
CA GLU A 313 -19.78 -15.79 -15.27
C GLU A 313 -20.17 -16.70 -16.45
N ASN A 314 -19.97 -16.25 -17.68
CA ASN A 314 -20.30 -17.01 -18.89
C ASN A 314 -19.13 -17.88 -19.39
N ASP A 315 -17.93 -17.72 -18.83
CA ASP A 315 -16.80 -18.57 -19.17
C ASP A 315 -16.86 -19.87 -18.37
N PRO A 316 -17.02 -21.05 -19.02
CA PRO A 316 -17.09 -22.32 -18.32
C PRO A 316 -15.75 -22.76 -17.72
N ASN A 317 -14.62 -22.19 -18.15
CA ASN A 317 -13.27 -22.51 -17.65
C ASN A 317 -12.38 -21.25 -17.64
N PRO A 318 -12.67 -20.28 -16.76
CA PRO A 318 -11.94 -19.02 -16.73
C PRO A 318 -10.49 -19.27 -16.29
N THR A 319 -9.55 -18.82 -17.11
CA THR A 319 -8.13 -18.80 -16.74
C THR A 319 -7.81 -17.47 -16.07
N ILE A 320 -7.71 -17.48 -14.74
CA ILE A 320 -7.40 -16.27 -13.97
C ILE A 320 -5.88 -16.10 -13.88
N PRO A 321 -5.32 -14.97 -14.35
CA PRO A 321 -3.89 -14.69 -14.25
C PRO A 321 -3.44 -14.60 -12.78
N ASN A 322 -2.32 -15.23 -12.45
CA ASN A 322 -1.77 -15.21 -11.10
C ASN A 322 -1.01 -13.90 -10.84
N ALA A 323 -1.63 -12.96 -10.14
CA ALA A 323 -1.02 -11.67 -9.79
C ALA A 323 0.13 -11.80 -8.78
N VAL A 324 0.06 -12.75 -7.85
CA VAL A 324 1.03 -12.92 -6.74
C VAL A 324 2.45 -13.12 -7.26
N LEU A 325 2.59 -14.01 -8.25
CA LEU A 325 3.88 -14.38 -8.83
C LEU A 325 4.34 -13.41 -9.94
N ARG A 326 3.52 -12.42 -10.31
CA ARG A 326 3.82 -11.49 -11.39
C ARG A 326 4.36 -10.16 -10.84
N VAL A 327 5.67 -10.13 -10.60
CA VAL A 327 6.38 -8.99 -9.99
C VAL A 327 6.05 -7.63 -10.64
N LYS A 328 6.07 -7.57 -11.98
CA LYS A 328 5.88 -6.32 -12.72
C LYS A 328 4.41 -5.98 -13.01
N GLY A 329 3.47 -6.80 -12.54
CA GLY A 329 2.11 -6.83 -13.09
C GLY A 329 2.08 -7.38 -14.52
N PHE A 330 0.89 -7.39 -15.11
CA PHE A 330 0.67 -7.75 -16.50
C PHE A 330 0.55 -6.50 -17.36
N GLU A 331 1.08 -6.58 -18.58
CA GLU A 331 0.80 -5.57 -19.61
C GLU A 331 -0.61 -5.74 -20.14
N ARG A 332 -1.20 -4.65 -20.63
CA ARG A 332 -2.55 -4.65 -21.20
C ARG A 332 -2.72 -5.69 -22.31
N SER A 333 -1.70 -5.89 -23.14
CA SER A 333 -1.72 -6.90 -24.21
C SER A 333 -1.80 -8.33 -23.70
N GLU A 334 -1.20 -8.63 -22.54
CA GLU A 334 -1.16 -9.98 -21.96
C GLU A 334 -2.49 -10.41 -21.35
N VAL A 335 -3.37 -9.45 -21.01
CA VAL A 335 -4.60 -9.76 -20.26
C VAL A 335 -5.88 -9.25 -20.91
N ILE A 336 -5.80 -8.31 -21.85
CA ILE A 336 -6.99 -7.79 -22.57
C ILE A 336 -6.99 -8.23 -24.04
N GLU A 337 -5.85 -8.15 -24.73
CA GLU A 337 -5.80 -8.47 -26.17
C GLU A 337 -5.99 -9.98 -26.39
N ASP A 338 -5.44 -10.82 -25.50
CA ASP A 338 -5.63 -12.28 -25.54
C ASP A 338 -7.11 -12.69 -25.29
N LEU A 339 -7.86 -11.95 -24.47
CA LEU A 339 -9.31 -12.19 -24.24
C LEU A 339 -10.17 -11.99 -25.49
N HIS A 340 -9.70 -11.24 -26.49
CA HIS A 340 -10.46 -10.95 -27.72
C HIS A 340 -10.10 -11.87 -28.88
N THR A 341 -9.20 -12.85 -28.68
CA THR A 341 -8.86 -13.84 -29.70
C THR A 341 -9.78 -15.05 -29.56
N PRO A 342 -10.77 -15.27 -30.45
CA PRO A 342 -11.56 -16.49 -30.38
C PRO A 342 -10.62 -17.70 -30.57
N HIS A 343 -10.65 -18.62 -29.62
CA HIS A 343 -9.95 -19.89 -29.76
C HIS A 343 -10.37 -20.54 -31.08
N LYS A 344 -9.38 -20.89 -31.90
CA LYS A 344 -9.54 -21.44 -33.26
C LYS A 344 -10.22 -22.83 -33.30
N GLY A 345 -10.83 -23.29 -32.21
CA GLY A 345 -11.45 -24.61 -32.05
C GLY A 345 -12.97 -24.64 -32.15
N GLU A 346 -13.68 -23.51 -32.16
CA GLU A 346 -15.16 -23.51 -32.22
C GLU A 346 -15.76 -23.43 -33.63
N LYS A 347 -14.94 -23.30 -34.69
CA LYS A 347 -15.44 -23.30 -36.07
C LYS A 347 -15.70 -24.67 -36.65
N ASP A 348 -15.21 -25.74 -36.03
CA ASP A 348 -15.34 -27.11 -36.57
C ASP A 348 -16.50 -27.91 -35.96
N ALA A 349 -17.22 -27.36 -34.96
CA ALA A 349 -18.35 -28.03 -34.32
C ALA A 349 -19.74 -27.64 -34.89
N ALA A 350 -19.80 -26.66 -35.81
CA ALA A 350 -21.05 -26.21 -36.43
C ALA A 350 -21.27 -26.74 -37.86
N ALA A 351 -20.48 -27.73 -38.28
CA ALA A 351 -20.59 -28.38 -39.59
C ALA A 351 -20.60 -29.90 -39.45
N HIS A 352 -21.57 -30.45 -38.72
CA HIS A 352 -22.02 -31.84 -38.89
C HIS A 352 -23.49 -32.00 -38.54
#